data_AF-A0A180EZY1-F1
#
_entry.id   AF-A0A180EZY1-F1
#
_cell.length_a   1.000
_cell.length_b   1.000
_cell.length_c   1.000
_cell.angle_alpha   90.00
_cell.angle_beta   90.00
_cell.angle_gamma   90.00
#
_symmetry.space_group_name_H-M   'P 1'
#
loop_
_entity.id
_entity.type
_entity.pdbx_description
1 polymer ?
#
loop_
_entity_poly.entity_id
_entity_poly.type
_entity_poly.pdbx_seq_one_letter_code
_entity_poly.pdbx_strand_id
1 'polypeptide(L)'
;MTAVLYFLPTGFENPSLTESALYEKGTVLETDNSDLRFFSIITTGTQDLVLKIESGRFVGDTVAAKNVLLGQKKLDKIFCPEDKVLTVIQLDKSREHYTGVRAADYYRQDLEILLFICFALFLVLFFKFTGLKAILSFVFTAFVFWKLLIPLFLKGYSPLLTATGIVFLCTTIIILLVGGVNRKGLVALLGTIAGVSVTALLAVVFGYYFKIPGTMLI
;
A
#
# COMPACT_ATOMS: atom_id res chain seq x y z
N MET A 1 -6.97 -22.13 1.40
CA MET A 1 -7.44 -20.87 0.75
C MET A 1 -6.31 -19.87 0.59
N THR A 2 -5.64 -19.45 1.67
CA THR A 2 -4.47 -18.54 1.62
C THR A 2 -3.32 -19.07 0.76
N ALA A 3 -2.99 -20.37 0.86
CA ALA A 3 -1.97 -21.00 0.02
C ALA A 3 -2.35 -21.05 -1.48
N VAL A 4 -3.65 -21.15 -1.81
CA VAL A 4 -4.12 -21.18 -3.21
C VAL A 4 -4.01 -19.79 -3.84
N LEU A 5 -4.29 -18.73 -3.07
CA LEU A 5 -4.08 -17.34 -3.48
C LEU A 5 -2.61 -16.99 -3.69
N TYR A 6 -1.71 -17.58 -2.89
CA TYR A 6 -0.26 -17.38 -3.06
C TYR A 6 0.22 -17.84 -4.45
N PHE A 7 -0.27 -18.99 -4.92
CA PHE A 7 0.13 -19.55 -6.22
C PHE A 7 -0.60 -18.95 -7.43
N LEU A 8 -1.55 -18.03 -7.24
CA LEU A 8 -2.32 -17.47 -8.34
C LEU A 8 -1.50 -16.34 -9.00
N PRO A 9 -1.03 -16.47 -10.25
CA PRO A 9 -0.27 -15.42 -10.91
C PRO A 9 -1.19 -14.22 -11.18
N THR A 10 -0.78 -13.03 -10.78
CA THR A 10 -1.60 -11.81 -10.98
C THR A 10 -1.61 -11.34 -12.43
N GLY A 11 -0.62 -11.75 -13.24
CA GLY A 11 -0.43 -11.28 -14.62
C GLY A 11 0.03 -9.82 -14.73
N PHE A 12 0.13 -9.09 -13.61
CA PHE A 12 0.62 -7.70 -13.52
C PHE A 12 1.96 -7.59 -12.78
N GLU A 13 2.57 -8.73 -12.46
CA GLU A 13 3.98 -8.82 -12.07
C GLU A 13 4.83 -8.55 -13.32
N ASN A 14 4.84 -7.30 -13.79
CA ASN A 14 5.61 -6.90 -14.96
C ASN A 14 7.08 -6.78 -14.53
N PRO A 15 7.96 -7.75 -14.88
CA PRO A 15 9.32 -7.81 -14.34
C PRO A 15 10.14 -6.59 -14.76
N SER A 16 9.83 -6.02 -15.92
CA SER A 16 10.49 -4.86 -16.52
C SER A 16 10.45 -3.59 -15.66
N LEU A 17 9.39 -3.38 -14.86
CA LEU A 17 9.31 -2.24 -13.93
C LEU A 17 10.15 -2.47 -12.65
N THR A 18 10.26 -3.73 -12.21
CA THR A 18 11.06 -4.11 -11.03
C THR A 18 12.55 -4.20 -11.37
N GLU A 19 12.88 -4.53 -12.63
CA GLU A 19 14.27 -4.63 -13.09
C GLU A 19 14.94 -3.28 -13.34
N SER A 20 14.18 -2.21 -13.54
CA SER A 20 14.72 -0.88 -13.87
C SER A 20 14.94 0.01 -12.64
N ALA A 21 14.37 -0.34 -11.49
CA ALA A 21 14.45 0.46 -10.28
C ALA A 21 14.59 -0.42 -9.03
N LEU A 22 15.62 -0.13 -8.21
CA LEU A 22 15.82 -0.75 -6.90
C LEU A 22 15.28 0.17 -5.80
N TYR A 23 14.65 -0.43 -4.81
CA TYR A 23 14.15 0.27 -3.62
C TYR A 23 15.04 -0.07 -2.44
N GLU A 24 15.83 0.91 -2.00
CA GLU A 24 16.84 0.70 -0.96
C GLU A 24 16.71 1.71 0.16
N LYS A 25 17.10 1.31 1.37
CA LYS A 25 17.19 2.20 2.53
C LYS A 25 18.41 3.10 2.38
N GLY A 26 18.25 4.38 2.67
CA GLY A 26 19.33 5.33 2.77
C GLY A 26 19.15 6.29 3.92
N THR A 27 20.24 6.92 4.34
CA THR A 27 20.25 7.99 5.34
C THR A 27 20.73 9.28 4.70
N VAL A 28 20.01 10.37 4.96
CA VAL A 28 20.36 11.69 4.45
C VAL A 28 21.57 12.22 5.20
N LEU A 29 22.65 12.56 4.49
CA LEU A 29 23.84 13.18 5.06
C LEU A 29 23.75 14.71 4.97
N GLU A 30 23.40 15.22 3.79
CA GLU A 30 23.32 16.66 3.53
C GLU A 30 22.10 16.99 2.68
N THR A 31 21.59 18.21 2.85
CA THR A 31 20.43 18.73 2.14
C THR A 31 20.72 20.13 1.63
N ASP A 32 20.54 20.37 0.34
CA ASP A 32 20.53 21.70 -0.26
C ASP A 32 19.11 22.08 -0.65
N ASN A 33 18.65 23.19 -0.06
CA ASN A 33 17.30 23.73 -0.21
C ASN A 33 17.28 25.00 -1.09
N SER A 34 18.38 25.33 -1.76
CA SER A 34 18.53 26.59 -2.49
C SER A 34 17.54 26.77 -3.65
N ASP A 35 17.07 25.67 -4.26
CA ASP A 35 16.06 25.68 -5.33
C ASP A 35 14.60 25.59 -4.80
N LEU A 36 14.40 25.60 -3.47
CA LEU A 36 13.07 25.59 -2.88
C LEU A 36 12.42 26.98 -2.91
N ARG A 37 11.22 27.04 -3.49
CA ARG A 37 10.38 28.23 -3.50
C ARG A 37 9.22 28.06 -2.54
N PHE A 38 9.23 28.89 -1.50
CA PHE A 38 8.14 28.97 -0.54
C PHE A 38 7.12 30.00 -1.00
N PHE A 39 5.98 29.53 -1.47
CA PHE A 39 4.77 30.35 -1.58
C PHE A 39 3.95 30.12 -0.31
N SER A 40 3.25 31.15 0.19
CA SER A 40 2.57 31.20 1.51
C SER A 40 1.98 29.87 2.05
N ILE A 41 1.40 29.03 1.19
CA ILE A 41 0.77 27.75 1.57
C ILE A 41 1.41 26.52 0.86
N ILE A 42 2.24 26.73 -0.16
CA ILE A 42 2.79 25.66 -1.01
C ILE A 42 4.31 25.80 -1.17
N THR A 43 5.01 24.68 -1.11
CA THR A 43 6.46 24.62 -1.38
C THR A 43 6.67 23.87 -2.69
N THR A 44 7.42 24.45 -3.60
CA THR A 44 7.68 23.86 -4.92
C THR A 44 9.16 24.04 -5.26
N GLY A 45 9.74 23.10 -5.99
CA GLY A 45 11.14 23.14 -6.37
C GLY A 45 11.80 21.79 -6.16
N THR A 46 13.12 21.75 -6.33
CA THR A 46 13.91 20.55 -6.09
C THR A 46 14.75 20.72 -4.83
N GLN A 47 14.67 19.76 -3.92
CA GLN A 47 15.62 19.61 -2.84
C GLN A 47 16.71 18.64 -3.31
N ASP A 48 17.95 19.10 -3.36
CA ASP A 48 19.10 18.24 -3.66
C ASP A 48 19.59 17.60 -2.34
N LEU A 49 19.83 16.30 -2.37
CA LEU A 49 20.14 15.48 -1.20
C LEU A 49 21.43 14.69 -1.45
N VAL A 50 22.23 14.53 -0.42
CA VAL A 50 23.33 13.54 -0.40
C VAL A 50 22.89 12.41 0.51
N LEU A 51 22.74 11.21 -0.05
CA LEU A 51 22.27 10.02 0.66
C LEU A 51 23.40 9.00 0.80
N LYS A 52 23.47 8.34 1.95
CA LYS A 52 24.26 7.12 2.14
C LYS A 52 23.35 5.90 2.05
N ILE A 53 23.65 4.97 1.15
CA ILE A 53 22.86 3.75 0.98
C ILE A 53 23.19 2.76 2.10
N GLU A 54 22.17 2.28 2.81
CA GLU A 54 22.28 1.36 3.95
C GLU A 54 21.87 -0.08 3.61
N SER A 55 21.15 -0.32 2.50
CA SER A 55 20.74 -1.66 2.08
C SER A 55 20.98 -1.94 0.59
N GLY A 56 21.02 -3.23 0.26
CA GLY A 56 21.02 -3.70 -1.13
C GLY A 56 22.38 -3.83 -1.78
N ARG A 57 22.42 -3.51 -3.08
CA ARG A 57 23.60 -3.74 -3.93
C ARG A 57 24.68 -2.67 -3.78
N PHE A 58 24.30 -1.44 -3.44
CA PHE A 58 25.20 -0.27 -3.38
C PHE A 58 25.45 0.18 -1.93
N VAL A 59 25.46 -0.76 -0.98
CA VAL A 59 25.63 -0.46 0.45
C VAL A 59 26.94 0.26 0.71
N GLY A 60 26.86 1.38 1.42
CA GLY A 60 28.01 2.23 1.76
C GLY A 60 28.27 3.35 0.78
N ASP A 61 27.69 3.32 -0.43
CA ASP A 61 27.87 4.37 -1.42
C ASP A 61 27.17 5.66 -1.00
N THR A 62 27.83 6.78 -1.27
CA THR A 62 27.27 8.12 -1.10
C THR A 62 26.81 8.63 -2.45
N VAL A 63 25.52 8.88 -2.60
CA VAL A 63 24.88 9.21 -3.88
C VAL A 63 24.14 10.54 -3.79
N ALA A 64 24.26 11.35 -4.84
CA ALA A 64 23.44 12.53 -5.01
C ALA A 64 22.03 12.10 -5.45
N ALA A 65 21.02 12.53 -4.70
CA ALA A 65 19.63 12.24 -4.95
C ALA A 65 18.81 13.52 -5.04
N LYS A 66 17.70 13.47 -5.78
CA LYS A 66 16.79 14.61 -5.93
C LYS A 66 15.45 14.31 -5.31
N ASN A 67 14.89 15.29 -4.61
CA ASN A 67 13.54 15.26 -4.09
C ASN A 67 12.73 16.41 -4.72
N VAL A 68 11.82 16.06 -5.62
CA VAL A 68 11.01 17.03 -6.36
C VAL A 68 9.70 17.26 -5.61
N LEU A 69 9.47 18.50 -5.20
CA LEU A 69 8.25 18.95 -4.50
C LEU A 69 7.27 19.55 -5.52
N LEU A 70 6.07 18.99 -5.58
CA LEU A 70 5.04 19.31 -6.59
C LEU A 70 4.04 20.38 -6.13
N GLY A 71 4.26 21.03 -4.98
CA GLY A 71 3.29 21.94 -4.35
C GLY A 71 2.12 21.22 -3.65
N GLN A 72 2.23 19.91 -3.44
CA GLN A 72 1.21 19.07 -2.84
C GLN A 72 1.61 18.69 -1.41
N LYS A 73 1.25 19.51 -0.41
CA LYS A 73 1.64 19.34 1.01
C LYS A 73 1.43 17.92 1.58
N LYS A 74 0.48 17.14 1.06
CA LYS A 74 0.24 15.74 1.49
C LYS A 74 1.35 14.79 1.02
N LEU A 75 1.88 15.01 -0.17
CA LEU A 75 2.85 14.15 -0.85
C LEU A 75 4.28 14.69 -0.72
N ASP A 76 4.41 16.00 -0.72
CA ASP A 76 5.66 16.72 -0.60
C ASP A 76 6.22 16.62 0.82
N LYS A 77 7.44 16.11 0.90
CA LYS A 77 8.17 15.91 2.16
C LYS A 77 9.51 16.59 2.02
N ILE A 78 9.82 17.48 2.93
CA ILE A 78 11.17 18.07 3.05
C ILE A 78 11.94 17.13 3.98
N PHE A 79 13.11 16.68 3.54
CA PHE A 79 13.99 15.84 4.33
C PHE A 79 15.04 16.68 5.06
N CYS A 80 15.50 16.20 6.20
CA CYS A 80 16.57 16.76 7.00
C CYS A 80 17.78 15.80 7.04
N PRO A 81 18.99 16.29 7.35
CA PRO A 81 20.11 15.43 7.70
C PRO A 81 19.74 14.44 8.81
N GLU A 82 20.31 13.23 8.76
CA GLU A 82 20.02 12.07 9.63
C GLU A 82 18.68 11.37 9.41
N ASP A 83 17.83 11.85 8.49
CA ASP A 83 16.58 11.16 8.18
C ASP A 83 16.82 9.85 7.42
N LYS A 84 16.09 8.80 7.83
CA LYS A 84 16.04 7.52 7.11
C LYS A 84 14.99 7.58 6.02
N VAL A 85 15.40 7.35 4.79
CA VAL A 85 14.58 7.46 3.59
C VAL A 85 14.62 6.19 2.75
N LEU A 86 13.47 5.87 2.15
CA LEU A 86 13.35 4.92 1.07
C LEU A 86 13.80 5.60 -0.22
N THR A 87 14.84 5.05 -0.82
CA THR A 87 15.52 5.56 -1.99
C THR A 87 15.16 4.69 -3.20
N VAL A 88 14.85 5.32 -4.31
CA VAL A 88 14.62 4.66 -5.59
C VAL A 88 15.84 4.90 -6.48
N ILE A 89 16.57 3.83 -6.77
CA ILE A 89 17.76 3.83 -7.60
C ILE A 89 17.37 3.29 -8.97
N GLN A 90 17.35 4.17 -9.97
CA GLN A 90 17.13 3.77 -11.36
C GLN A 90 18.42 3.21 -11.94
N LEU A 91 18.36 2.01 -12.49
CA LEU A 91 19.49 1.32 -13.09
C LEU A 91 19.56 1.58 -14.59
N ASP A 92 20.78 1.59 -15.13
CA ASP A 92 21.00 1.58 -16.58
C ASP A 92 20.66 0.21 -17.20
N LYS A 93 20.54 0.13 -18.53
CA LYS A 93 20.28 -1.11 -19.29
C LYS A 93 21.31 -2.21 -19.01
N SER A 94 22.56 -1.84 -18.69
CA SER A 94 23.62 -2.77 -18.29
C SER A 94 23.52 -3.24 -16.84
N ARG A 95 22.65 -2.64 -16.01
CA ARG A 95 22.44 -2.94 -14.59
C ARG A 95 23.68 -2.84 -13.69
N GLU A 96 24.75 -2.23 -14.15
CA GLU A 96 25.99 -2.05 -13.37
C GLU A 96 26.10 -0.65 -12.75
N HIS A 97 25.48 0.35 -13.38
CA HIS A 97 25.50 1.74 -12.92
C HIS A 97 24.08 2.26 -12.68
N TYR A 98 23.96 3.21 -11.75
CA TYR A 98 22.73 3.94 -11.51
C TYR A 98 22.68 5.19 -12.40
N THR A 99 21.54 5.41 -13.05
CA THR A 99 21.29 6.57 -13.94
C THR A 99 20.68 7.74 -13.17
N GLY A 100 20.00 7.44 -12.06
CA GLY A 100 19.39 8.47 -11.23
C GLY A 100 18.93 7.91 -9.89
N VAL A 101 19.03 8.75 -8.86
CA VAL A 101 18.61 8.42 -7.49
C VAL A 101 17.59 9.45 -7.02
N ARG A 102 16.48 8.96 -6.47
CA ARG A 102 15.42 9.81 -5.90
C ARG A 102 15.07 9.34 -4.50
N ALA A 103 14.90 10.28 -3.58
CA ALA A 103 14.24 10.02 -2.30
C ALA A 103 12.72 9.90 -2.55
N ALA A 104 12.14 8.75 -2.21
CA ALA A 104 10.71 8.50 -2.42
C ALA A 104 9.88 8.84 -1.17
N ASP A 105 10.29 8.34 0.00
CA ASP A 105 9.58 8.57 1.26
C ASP A 105 10.52 8.33 2.46
N TYR A 106 10.08 8.63 3.68
CA TYR A 106 10.70 8.18 4.92
C TYR A 106 10.61 6.65 5.05
N TYR A 107 11.70 6.04 5.51
CA TYR A 107 11.76 4.61 5.78
C TYR A 107 11.06 4.29 7.10
N ARG A 108 9.75 4.00 7.04
CA ARG A 108 8.90 3.69 8.21
C ARG A 108 8.58 2.20 8.35
N GLN A 109 9.03 1.38 7.41
CA GLN A 109 8.71 -0.05 7.33
C GLN A 109 9.13 -0.82 8.59
N ASP A 110 10.27 -0.47 9.20
CA ASP A 110 10.73 -1.07 10.46
C ASP A 110 9.70 -0.90 11.59
N LEU A 111 9.16 0.32 11.73
CA LEU A 111 8.16 0.66 12.75
C LEU A 111 6.81 0.00 12.46
N GLU A 112 6.42 -0.07 11.19
CA GLU A 112 5.19 -0.74 10.76
C GLU A 112 5.23 -2.24 11.06
N ILE A 113 6.36 -2.90 10.81
CA ILE A 113 6.57 -4.32 11.13
C ILE A 113 6.53 -4.52 12.65
N LEU A 114 7.19 -3.66 13.42
CA LEU A 114 7.15 -3.72 14.88
C LEU A 114 5.70 -3.60 15.40
N LEU A 115 4.95 -2.62 14.89
CA LEU A 115 3.56 -2.41 15.27
C LEU A 115 2.68 -3.60 14.89
N PHE A 116 2.90 -4.20 13.71
CA PHE A 116 2.20 -5.39 13.26
C PHE A 116 2.47 -6.60 14.16
N ILE A 117 3.73 -6.82 14.57
CA ILE A 117 4.11 -7.89 15.50
C ILE A 117 3.45 -7.67 16.85
N CYS A 118 3.51 -6.45 17.39
CA CYS A 118 2.83 -6.09 18.63
C CYS A 118 1.32 -6.39 18.52
N PHE A 119 0.65 -5.92 17.48
CA PHE A 119 -0.76 -6.17 17.23
C PHE A 119 -1.09 -7.67 17.17
N ALA A 120 -0.30 -8.46 16.43
CA ALA A 120 -0.48 -9.90 16.34
C ALA A 120 -0.32 -10.57 17.71
N LEU A 121 0.68 -10.16 18.49
CA LEU A 121 0.92 -10.68 19.84
C LEU A 121 -0.23 -10.34 20.79
N PHE A 122 -0.75 -9.10 20.74
CA PHE A 122 -1.95 -8.70 21.46
C PHE A 122 -3.16 -9.58 21.11
N LEU A 123 -3.42 -9.82 19.81
CA LEU A 123 -4.52 -10.69 19.41
C LEU A 123 -4.39 -12.11 19.97
N VAL A 124 -3.20 -12.69 19.94
CA VAL A 124 -2.97 -14.05 20.44
C VAL A 124 -3.07 -14.11 21.97
N LEU A 125 -2.54 -13.12 22.69
CA LEU A 125 -2.61 -13.10 24.15
C LEU A 125 -4.06 -12.98 24.66
N PHE A 126 -4.85 -12.09 24.07
CA PHE A 126 -6.22 -11.83 24.54
C PHE A 126 -7.23 -12.85 24.01
N PHE A 127 -7.10 -13.28 22.74
CA PHE A 127 -8.09 -14.12 22.06
C PHE A 127 -7.63 -15.56 21.82
N LYS A 128 -6.41 -15.93 22.24
CA LYS A 128 -5.85 -17.30 22.14
C LYS A 128 -5.98 -17.86 20.71
N PHE A 129 -6.67 -19.00 20.57
CA PHE A 129 -6.93 -19.65 19.28
C PHE A 129 -7.81 -18.82 18.34
N THR A 130 -8.73 -18.02 18.88
CA THR A 130 -9.54 -17.09 18.08
C THR A 130 -8.68 -15.94 17.55
N GLY A 131 -7.67 -15.52 18.30
CA GLY A 131 -6.68 -14.53 17.87
C GLY A 131 -5.86 -15.01 16.67
N LEU A 132 -5.41 -16.27 16.70
CA LEU A 132 -4.68 -16.85 15.57
C LEU A 132 -5.55 -16.94 14.31
N LYS A 133 -6.83 -17.30 14.44
CA LYS A 133 -7.80 -17.29 13.33
C LYS A 133 -8.00 -15.88 12.77
N ALA A 134 -8.03 -14.87 13.64
CA ALA A 134 -8.16 -13.48 13.22
C ALA A 134 -6.94 -13.01 12.40
N ILE A 135 -5.71 -13.32 12.84
CA ILE A 135 -4.49 -13.02 12.08
C ILE A 135 -4.51 -13.71 10.71
N LEU A 136 -4.88 -14.99 10.67
CA LEU A 136 -4.97 -15.73 9.41
C LEU A 136 -6.01 -15.11 8.46
N SER A 137 -7.13 -14.64 9.01
CA SER A 137 -8.17 -13.95 8.23
C SER A 137 -7.70 -12.60 7.69
N PHE A 138 -6.91 -11.85 8.46
CA PHE A 138 -6.32 -10.59 8.05
C PHE A 138 -5.34 -10.77 6.88
N VAL A 139 -4.42 -11.73 7.03
CA VAL A 139 -3.46 -12.08 5.97
C VAL A 139 -4.21 -12.53 4.70
N PHE A 140 -5.26 -13.35 4.85
CA PHE A 140 -6.11 -13.74 3.74
C PHE A 140 -6.73 -12.54 3.01
N THR A 141 -7.28 -11.57 3.73
CA THR A 141 -7.85 -10.36 3.11
C THR A 141 -6.78 -9.55 2.35
N ALA A 142 -5.59 -9.41 2.92
CA ALA A 142 -4.47 -8.74 2.24
C ALA A 142 -4.10 -9.44 0.91
N PHE A 143 -4.06 -10.78 0.91
CA PHE A 143 -3.85 -11.56 -0.32
C PHE A 143 -4.98 -11.38 -1.34
N VAL A 144 -6.24 -11.36 -0.91
CA VAL A 144 -7.37 -11.10 -1.82
C VAL A 144 -7.26 -9.71 -2.43
N PHE A 145 -6.84 -8.71 -1.66
CA PHE A 145 -6.66 -7.36 -2.20
C PHE A 145 -5.56 -7.34 -3.28
N TRP A 146 -4.40 -7.91 -2.99
CA TRP A 146 -3.31 -7.94 -3.97
C TRP A 146 -3.67 -8.76 -5.20
N LYS A 147 -4.20 -9.97 -5.02
CA LYS A 147 -4.33 -10.96 -6.10
C LYS A 147 -5.67 -10.93 -6.81
N LEU A 148 -6.69 -10.27 -6.26
CA LEU A 148 -8.02 -10.19 -6.86
C LEU A 148 -8.44 -8.73 -7.07
N LEU A 149 -8.47 -7.91 -6.02
CA LEU A 149 -8.99 -6.53 -6.12
C LEU A 149 -8.18 -5.68 -7.10
N ILE A 150 -6.86 -5.58 -6.88
CA ILE A 150 -5.96 -4.79 -7.73
C ILE A 150 -6.00 -5.25 -9.20
N PRO A 151 -5.81 -6.54 -9.54
CA PRO A 151 -5.79 -6.96 -10.93
C PRO A 151 -7.15 -6.83 -11.61
N LEU A 152 -8.28 -6.98 -10.90
CA LEU A 152 -9.59 -6.73 -11.51
C LEU A 152 -9.77 -5.23 -11.82
N PHE A 153 -9.31 -4.34 -10.96
CA PHE A 153 -9.31 -2.91 -11.26
C PHE A 153 -8.43 -2.58 -12.46
N LEU A 154 -7.24 -3.16 -12.57
CA LEU A 154 -6.34 -2.97 -13.71
C LEU A 154 -6.88 -3.55 -15.03
N LYS A 155 -7.76 -4.57 -14.96
CA LYS A 155 -8.47 -5.12 -16.13
C LYS A 155 -9.66 -4.26 -16.58
N GLY A 156 -9.95 -3.14 -15.90
CA GLY A 156 -11.03 -2.24 -16.27
C GLY A 156 -12.42 -2.72 -15.84
N TYR A 157 -12.52 -3.67 -14.90
CA TYR A 157 -13.83 -4.03 -14.33
C TYR A 157 -14.40 -2.87 -13.52
N SER A 158 -15.73 -2.79 -13.44
CA SER A 158 -16.42 -1.76 -12.67
C SER A 158 -15.96 -1.80 -11.19
N PRO A 159 -15.36 -0.71 -10.67
CA PRO A 159 -14.75 -0.73 -9.33
C PRO A 159 -15.75 -1.02 -8.22
N LEU A 160 -16.98 -0.52 -8.36
CA LEU A 160 -18.02 -0.65 -7.35
C LEU A 160 -18.52 -2.09 -7.20
N LEU A 161 -18.88 -2.77 -8.30
CA LEU A 161 -19.35 -4.15 -8.24
C LEU A 161 -18.23 -5.08 -7.80
N THR A 162 -17.02 -4.86 -8.33
CA THR A 162 -15.83 -5.64 -7.97
C THR A 162 -15.52 -5.53 -6.48
N ALA A 163 -15.45 -4.31 -5.94
CA ALA A 163 -15.20 -4.08 -4.52
C ALA A 163 -16.30 -4.71 -3.66
N THR A 164 -17.57 -4.55 -4.03
CA THR A 164 -18.72 -5.10 -3.29
C THR A 164 -18.65 -6.63 -3.24
N GLY A 165 -18.40 -7.29 -4.38
CA GLY A 165 -18.25 -8.75 -4.46
C GLY A 165 -17.09 -9.27 -3.61
N ILE A 166 -15.95 -8.57 -3.64
CA ILE A 166 -14.77 -8.92 -2.84
C ILE A 166 -15.03 -8.74 -1.35
N VAL A 167 -15.74 -7.69 -0.95
CA VAL A 167 -16.13 -7.48 0.45
C VAL A 167 -17.08 -8.58 0.92
N PHE A 168 -18.06 -8.99 0.12
CA PHE A 168 -18.93 -10.12 0.46
C PHE A 168 -18.13 -11.42 0.65
N LEU A 169 -17.22 -11.71 -0.28
CA LEU A 169 -16.36 -12.89 -0.23
C LEU A 169 -15.49 -12.88 1.05
N CYS A 170 -14.76 -11.80 1.28
CA CYS A 170 -13.89 -11.64 2.45
C CYS A 170 -14.69 -11.76 3.75
N THR A 171 -15.80 -11.04 3.88
CA THR A 171 -16.63 -11.04 5.08
C THR A 171 -17.16 -12.43 5.39
N THR A 172 -17.66 -13.13 4.37
CA THR A 172 -18.17 -14.50 4.52
C THR A 172 -17.09 -15.42 5.06
N ILE A 173 -15.88 -15.36 4.47
CA ILE A 173 -14.76 -16.20 4.87
C ILE A 173 -14.27 -15.84 6.29
N ILE A 174 -14.16 -14.55 6.62
CA ILE A 174 -13.71 -14.09 7.94
C ILE A 174 -14.69 -14.54 9.03
N ILE A 175 -16.00 -14.34 8.83
CA ILE A 175 -17.02 -14.71 9.84
C ILE A 175 -17.03 -16.23 10.04
N LEU A 176 -16.99 -17.01 8.96
CA LEU A 176 -16.96 -18.47 9.06
C LEU A 176 -15.67 -18.98 9.71
N LEU A 177 -14.53 -18.32 9.48
CA LEU A 177 -13.23 -18.72 10.01
C LEU A 177 -13.08 -18.35 11.50
N VAL A 178 -13.46 -17.13 11.88
CA VAL A 178 -13.30 -16.60 13.24
C VAL A 178 -14.47 -17.02 14.14
N GLY A 179 -15.70 -16.79 13.69
CA GLY A 179 -16.92 -17.07 14.46
C GLY A 179 -17.40 -18.51 14.39
N GLY A 180 -16.93 -19.28 13.41
CA GLY A 180 -17.38 -20.65 13.14
C GLY A 180 -18.78 -20.71 12.52
N VAL A 181 -19.18 -21.90 12.07
CA VAL A 181 -20.52 -22.14 11.53
C VAL A 181 -21.51 -22.31 12.69
N ASN A 182 -22.11 -21.21 13.13
CA ASN A 182 -23.15 -21.22 14.16
C ASN A 182 -24.25 -20.20 13.83
N ARG A 183 -25.40 -20.28 14.54
CA ARG A 183 -26.53 -19.36 14.33
C ARG A 183 -26.12 -17.89 14.48
N LYS A 184 -25.20 -17.60 15.41
CA LYS A 184 -24.68 -16.24 15.61
C LYS A 184 -23.88 -15.74 14.39
N GLY A 185 -23.08 -16.61 13.79
CA GLY A 185 -22.30 -16.35 12.59
C GLY A 185 -23.18 -16.13 11.36
N LEU A 186 -24.26 -16.91 11.21
CA LEU A 186 -25.24 -16.69 10.14
C LEU A 186 -25.97 -15.36 10.29
N VAL A 187 -26.39 -15.01 11.51
CA VAL A 187 -27.05 -13.71 11.79
C VAL A 187 -26.08 -12.56 11.52
N ALA A 188 -24.81 -12.68 11.96
CA ALA A 188 -23.79 -11.68 11.70
C ALA A 188 -23.50 -11.52 10.19
N LEU A 189 -23.46 -12.64 9.46
CA LEU A 189 -23.24 -12.65 8.02
C LEU A 189 -24.40 -11.98 7.27
N LEU A 190 -25.64 -12.32 7.59
CA LEU A 190 -26.82 -11.70 6.97
C LEU A 190 -26.89 -10.21 7.28
N GLY A 191 -26.63 -9.80 8.52
CA GLY A 191 -26.60 -8.39 8.90
C GLY A 191 -25.52 -7.62 8.14
N THR A 192 -24.32 -8.19 8.00
CA THR A 192 -23.23 -7.55 7.27
C THR A 192 -23.53 -7.48 5.78
N ILE A 193 -24.08 -8.55 5.19
CA ILE A 193 -24.47 -8.55 3.77
C ILE A 193 -25.51 -7.47 3.51
N ALA A 194 -26.56 -7.39 4.33
CA ALA A 194 -27.59 -6.37 4.20
C ALA A 194 -27.01 -4.95 4.32
N GLY A 195 -26.12 -4.70 5.29
CA GLY A 195 -25.48 -3.40 5.47
C GLY A 195 -24.61 -2.99 4.28
N VAL A 196 -23.80 -3.92 3.76
CA VAL A 196 -22.96 -3.68 2.58
C VAL A 196 -23.83 -3.46 1.33
N SER A 197 -24.92 -4.22 1.15
CA SER A 197 -25.87 -4.01 0.06
C SER A 197 -26.53 -2.63 0.11
N VAL A 198 -27.01 -2.21 1.29
CA VAL A 198 -27.60 -0.87 1.48
C VAL A 198 -26.57 0.22 1.18
N THR A 199 -25.34 0.07 1.67
CA THR A 199 -24.25 1.02 1.40
C THR A 199 -23.92 1.11 -0.09
N ALA A 200 -23.82 -0.04 -0.77
CA ALA A 200 -23.57 -0.09 -2.21
C ALA A 200 -24.71 0.55 -3.01
N LEU A 201 -25.97 0.29 -2.63
CA LEU A 201 -27.14 0.92 -3.24
C LEU A 201 -27.10 2.44 -3.07
N LEU A 202 -26.82 2.91 -1.85
CA LEU A 202 -26.71 4.33 -1.55
C LEU A 202 -25.59 4.99 -2.37
N ALA A 203 -24.44 4.33 -2.49
CA ALA A 203 -23.33 4.79 -3.30
C ALA A 203 -23.70 4.93 -4.79
N VAL A 204 -24.47 4.00 -5.36
CA VAL A 204 -24.98 4.12 -6.74
C VAL A 204 -25.93 5.30 -6.87
N VAL A 205 -26.93 5.38 -5.98
CA VAL A 205 -27.98 6.40 -6.04
C VAL A 205 -27.36 7.79 -5.92
N PHE A 206 -26.57 8.03 -4.87
CA PHE A 206 -25.96 9.33 -4.65
C PHE A 206 -24.81 9.62 -5.61
N GLY A 207 -24.04 8.60 -6.02
CA GLY A 207 -23.00 8.76 -7.05
C GLY A 207 -23.58 9.24 -8.38
N TYR A 208 -24.79 8.76 -8.74
CA TYR A 208 -25.54 9.26 -9.89
C TYR A 208 -25.94 10.74 -9.71
N TYR A 209 -26.52 11.10 -8.56
CA TYR A 209 -26.94 12.49 -8.30
C TYR A 209 -25.78 13.48 -8.22
N PHE A 210 -24.65 13.09 -7.62
CA PHE A 210 -23.46 13.92 -7.48
C PHE A 210 -22.59 13.97 -8.74
N LYS A 211 -22.96 13.24 -9.80
CA LYS A 211 -22.23 13.17 -11.08
C LYS A 211 -20.72 12.93 -10.88
N ILE A 212 -20.36 12.07 -9.93
CA ILE A 212 -18.96 11.79 -9.63
C ILE A 212 -18.34 11.07 -10.83
N PRO A 213 -17.36 11.67 -11.54
CA PRO A 213 -16.70 11.04 -12.67
C PRO A 213 -16.00 9.77 -12.16
N GLY A 214 -16.45 8.60 -12.65
CA GLY A 214 -16.02 7.28 -12.17
C GLY A 214 -17.15 6.36 -11.70
N THR A 215 -18.38 6.85 -11.56
CA THR A 215 -19.58 6.04 -11.24
C THR A 215 -20.30 5.51 -12.49
N MET A 216 -19.60 5.38 -13.63
CA MET A 216 -20.21 4.75 -14.79
C MET A 216 -20.27 3.24 -14.54
N LEU A 217 -21.45 2.80 -14.11
CA LEU A 217 -21.93 1.45 -14.34
C LEU A 217 -21.88 1.21 -15.86
N ILE A 218 -20.81 0.55 -16.28
CA ILE A 218 -20.44 -0.10 -17.57
C ILE A 218 -18.99 0.25 -17.89
#